data_AF-A0A8J2LV38-F1
#
_entry.id   AF-A0A8J2LV38-F1
#
_cell.length_a   1.000
_cell.length_b   1.000
_cell.length_c   1.000
_cell.angle_alpha   90.00
_cell.angle_beta   90.00
_cell.angle_gamma   90.00
#
_symmetry.space_group_name_H-M   'P 1'
#
loop_
_entity.id
_entity.type
_entity.pdbx_description
1 polymer ?
#
loop_
_entity_poly.entity_id
_entity_poly.type
_entity_poly.pdbx_seq_one_letter_code
_entity_poly.pdbx_strand_id
1 'polypeptide(L)'
;MFTRIAYPMLPQLKRHPQYLMLHGMLALGMSMGAVYGLRVAAKEPEVTWNHHSNLEPWNEYANKQYKFLSAGRDYSEGCPAPKY
;
A
#
# COMPACT_ATOMS: atom_id res chain seq x y z
N MET A 1 -30.14 -26.90 -18.91
CA MET A 1 -30.65 -25.60 -18.42
C MET A 1 -29.59 -24.92 -17.54
N PHE A 2 -28.38 -24.63 -18.07
CA PHE A 2 -27.25 -24.15 -17.24
C PHE A 2 -26.24 -23.27 -18.01
N THR A 3 -26.67 -22.54 -19.03
CA THR A 3 -25.75 -21.75 -19.90
C THR A 3 -25.86 -20.23 -19.72
N ARG A 4 -26.32 -19.74 -18.56
CA ARG A 4 -26.46 -18.29 -18.28
C ARG A 4 -25.65 -17.81 -17.07
N ILE A 5 -24.51 -18.43 -16.76
CA ILE A 5 -23.75 -18.11 -15.53
C ILE A 5 -22.72 -17.00 -15.73
N ALA A 6 -22.24 -16.76 -16.95
CA ALA A 6 -21.23 -15.72 -17.20
C ALA A 6 -21.72 -14.75 -18.27
N TYR A 7 -22.52 -13.76 -17.90
CA TYR A 7 -22.65 -12.57 -18.74
C TYR A 7 -21.36 -11.76 -18.64
N PRO A 8 -20.73 -11.39 -19.77
CA PRO A 8 -19.50 -10.61 -19.71
C PRO A 8 -19.75 -9.25 -19.05
N MET A 9 -18.82 -8.83 -18.19
CA MET A 9 -18.92 -7.62 -17.37
C MET A 9 -19.07 -6.34 -18.22
N LEU A 10 -18.37 -6.27 -19.36
CA LEU A 10 -18.32 -5.09 -20.22
C LEU A 10 -19.70 -4.70 -20.81
N PRO A 11 -20.50 -5.63 -21.36
CA PRO A 11 -21.89 -5.37 -21.75
C PRO A 11 -22.80 -4.89 -20.61
N GLN A 12 -22.61 -5.39 -19.37
CA GLN A 12 -23.42 -4.99 -18.22
C GLN A 12 -23.13 -3.55 -17.80
N LEU A 13 -21.87 -3.14 -17.84
CA LEU A 13 -21.42 -1.80 -17.48
C LEU A 13 -21.97 -0.72 -18.42
N LYS A 14 -22.12 -1.05 -19.72
CA LYS A 14 -22.72 -0.15 -20.72
C LYS A 14 -24.24 0.00 -20.55
N ARG A 15 -24.92 -1.03 -20.09
CA ARG A 15 -26.39 -1.07 -19.99
C ARG A 15 -26.92 -0.39 -18.71
N HIS A 16 -26.12 -0.38 -17.65
CA HIS A 16 -26.54 0.13 -16.35
C HIS A 16 -25.44 1.01 -15.73
N PRO A 17 -25.56 2.34 -15.79
CA PRO A 17 -24.51 3.27 -15.34
C PRO A 17 -24.19 3.17 -13.85
N GLN A 18 -25.15 2.73 -13.02
CA GLN A 18 -24.97 2.49 -11.59
C GLN A 18 -23.91 1.43 -11.25
N TYR A 19 -23.66 0.45 -12.13
CA TYR A 19 -22.59 -0.52 -11.89
C TYR A 19 -21.20 0.06 -12.07
N LEU A 20 -21.04 1.18 -12.81
CA LEU A 20 -19.75 1.84 -12.96
C LEU A 20 -19.24 2.35 -11.61
N MET A 21 -20.11 3.00 -10.82
CA MET A 21 -19.74 3.52 -9.51
C MET A 21 -19.40 2.39 -8.53
N LEU A 22 -20.20 1.32 -8.51
CA LEU A 22 -19.94 0.15 -7.66
C LEU A 22 -18.57 -0.48 -7.94
N HIS A 23 -18.28 -0.79 -9.20
CA HIS A 23 -17.00 -1.37 -9.58
C HIS A 23 -15.84 -0.37 -9.44
N GLY A 24 -16.11 0.92 -9.62
CA GLY A 24 -15.15 1.99 -9.40
C GLY A 24 -14.69 2.07 -7.95
N MET A 25 -15.61 2.05 -6.98
CA MET A 25 -15.27 2.05 -5.55
C MET A 25 -14.54 0.76 -5.13
N LEU A 26 -14.94 -0.39 -5.69
CA LEU A 26 -14.26 -1.66 -5.45
C LEU A 26 -12.82 -1.62 -5.96
N ALA A 27 -12.61 -1.18 -7.21
CA ALA A 27 -11.27 -1.05 -7.79
C ALA A 27 -10.41 -0.03 -7.01
N LEU A 28 -11.01 1.07 -6.55
CA LEU A 28 -10.35 2.06 -5.72
C LEU A 28 -9.92 1.47 -4.37
N GLY A 29 -10.79 0.71 -3.70
CA GLY A 29 -10.44 0.04 -2.45
C GLY A 29 -9.30 -0.98 -2.62
N MET A 30 -9.38 -1.81 -3.66
CA MET A 30 -8.34 -2.81 -3.96
C MET A 30 -7.00 -2.17 -4.31
N SER A 31 -7.01 -1.13 -5.14
CA SER A 31 -5.79 -0.41 -5.52
C SER A 31 -5.15 0.32 -4.33
N MET A 32 -5.94 0.98 -3.47
CA MET A 32 -5.41 1.60 -2.26
C MET A 32 -4.79 0.58 -1.30
N GLY A 33 -5.42 -0.59 -1.12
CA GLY A 33 -4.87 -1.68 -0.32
C GLY A 33 -3.56 -2.22 -0.89
N ALA A 34 -3.49 -2.43 -2.21
CA ALA A 34 -2.29 -2.91 -2.88
C ALA A 34 -1.12 -1.91 -2.79
N VAL A 35 -1.41 -0.62 -3.02
CA VAL A 35 -0.40 0.46 -2.91
C VAL A 35 0.11 0.57 -1.48
N TYR A 36 -0.78 0.48 -0.48
CA TYR A 36 -0.37 0.51 0.92
C TYR A 36 0.50 -0.70 1.29
N GLY A 37 0.10 -1.90 0.88
CA GLY A 37 0.88 -3.13 1.09
C GLY A 37 2.27 -3.06 0.46
N LEU A 38 2.37 -2.56 -0.78
CA LEU A 38 3.66 -2.36 -1.45
C LEU A 38 4.53 -1.34 -0.74
N ARG A 39 3.93 -0.24 -0.24
CA ARG A 39 4.65 0.76 0.56
C ARG A 39 5.19 0.17 1.86
N VAL A 40 4.39 -0.61 2.58
CA VAL A 40 4.82 -1.29 3.81
C VAL A 40 5.98 -2.24 3.48
N ALA A 41 5.78 -3.12 2.49
CA ALA A 41 6.82 -4.05 2.06
C ALA A 41 8.16 -3.35 1.76
N ALA A 42 8.16 -2.19 1.09
CA ALA A 42 9.39 -1.53 0.68
C ALA A 42 10.02 -0.58 1.72
N LYS A 43 9.24 -0.02 2.65
CA LYS A 43 9.67 1.10 3.51
C LYS A 43 9.50 0.85 5.01
N GLU A 44 8.97 -0.30 5.43
CA GLU A 44 8.88 -0.65 6.85
C GLU A 44 10.28 -0.91 7.41
N PRO A 45 10.63 -0.36 8.59
CA PRO A 45 11.94 -0.63 9.23
C PRO A 45 12.09 -2.08 9.72
N GLU A 46 10.97 -2.77 9.95
CA GLU A 46 10.94 -4.18 10.39
C GLU A 46 11.06 -5.16 9.21
N VAL A 47 10.80 -4.71 7.98
CA VAL A 47 10.84 -5.55 6.79
C VAL A 47 12.16 -5.31 6.07
N THR A 48 13.05 -6.30 6.13
CA THR A 48 14.29 -6.32 5.35
C THR A 48 14.19 -7.34 4.23
N TRP A 49 14.53 -6.92 3.01
CA TRP A 49 14.68 -7.82 1.85
C TRP A 49 16.12 -8.30 1.67
N ASN A 50 17.04 -7.74 2.46
CA ASN A 50 18.47 -7.98 2.32
C ASN A 50 19.02 -8.65 3.58
N HIS A 51 18.74 -9.94 3.71
CA HIS A 51 19.13 -10.73 4.88
C HIS A 51 20.62 -11.10 4.91
N HIS A 52 21.33 -11.02 3.78
CA HIS A 52 22.69 -11.58 3.65
C HIS A 52 23.81 -10.54 3.61
N SER A 53 23.57 -9.32 3.09
CA SER A 53 24.63 -8.31 2.96
C SER A 53 24.54 -7.15 3.95
N ASN A 54 23.48 -7.07 4.76
CA ASN A 54 23.36 -6.11 5.85
C ASN A 54 23.11 -6.85 7.17
N LEU A 55 24.15 -6.97 7.99
CA LEU A 55 24.11 -7.65 9.30
C LEU A 55 23.28 -6.88 10.34
N GLU A 56 23.07 -5.58 10.14
CA GLU A 56 22.29 -4.70 11.03
C GLU A 56 21.19 -3.94 10.25
N PRO A 57 20.11 -4.61 9.83
CA PRO A 57 19.06 -4.00 9.01
C PRO A 57 18.39 -2.77 9.64
N TRP A 58 18.26 -2.78 10.97
CA TRP A 58 17.67 -1.68 11.74
C TRP A 58 18.48 -0.37 11.66
N ASN A 59 19.78 -0.45 11.36
CA ASN A 59 20.65 0.73 11.30
C ASN A 59 20.36 1.62 10.07
N GLU A 60 19.71 1.07 9.03
CA GLU A 60 19.34 1.83 7.82
C GLU A 60 18.31 2.94 8.11
N TYR A 61 17.47 2.73 9.13
CA TYR A 61 16.44 3.67 9.54
C TYR A 61 16.84 4.49 10.78
N ALA A 62 18.06 4.35 11.30
CA ALA A 62 18.50 5.03 12.52
C ALA A 62 18.41 6.56 12.46
N ASN A 63 18.58 7.15 11.27
CA ASN A 63 18.46 8.60 11.04
C ASN A 63 17.24 8.97 10.18
N LYS A 64 16.43 7.98 9.74
CA LYS A 64 15.30 8.21 8.84
C LYS A 64 14.01 8.23 9.65
N GLN A 65 13.14 9.18 9.32
CA GLN A 65 11.83 9.25 9.93
C GLN A 65 10.83 8.34 9.21
N TYR A 66 10.29 7.35 9.92
CA TYR A 66 9.20 6.51 9.42
C TYR A 66 7.84 7.15 9.74
N LYS A 67 7.23 7.83 8.76
CA LYS A 67 5.88 8.40 8.85
C LYS A 67 5.09 8.19 7.56
N PHE A 68 3.78 8.08 7.69
CA PHE A 68 2.86 7.99 6.56
C PHE A 68 2.38 9.38 6.09
N LEU A 69 2.02 10.25 7.04
CA LEU A 69 1.57 11.63 6.80
C LEU A 69 2.17 12.54 7.89
N SER A 70 2.67 13.73 7.51
CA SER A 70 3.06 14.77 8.47
C SER A 70 2.11 15.95 8.34
N ALA A 71 1.07 15.98 9.17
CA ALA A 71 0.10 17.07 9.17
C ALA A 71 0.69 18.29 9.93
N GLY A 72 1.35 19.18 9.20
CA GLY A 72 1.71 20.53 9.68
C GLY A 72 2.79 20.60 10.75
N ARG A 73 3.41 19.49 11.15
CA ARG A 73 4.51 19.47 12.11
C ARG A 73 5.83 19.27 11.38
N ASP A 74 6.72 20.24 11.56
CA ASP A 74 8.09 20.17 11.07
C ASP A 74 8.89 19.29 12.02
N TYR A 75 9.45 18.22 11.48
CA TYR A 75 10.30 17.27 12.20
C TYR A 75 11.65 17.23 11.48
N SER A 76 12.25 18.41 11.32
CA SER A 76 13.58 18.59 10.75
C SER A 76 14.66 17.87 11.55
N GLU A 77 14.42 17.70 12.86
CA GLU A 77 15.22 16.85 13.73
C GLU A 77 14.82 15.39 13.51
N GLY A 78 15.75 14.58 12.98
CA GLY A 78 15.57 13.13 12.86
C GLY A 78 15.26 12.48 14.20
N CYS A 79 14.73 11.25 14.18
CA CYS A 79 14.52 10.46 15.40
C CYS A 79 15.69 9.48 15.55
N PRO A 80 16.83 9.88 16.17
CA PRO A 80 17.99 9.01 16.29
C PRO A 80 17.62 7.78 17.12
N ALA A 81 17.99 6.60 16.62
CA ALA A 81 17.83 5.36 17.37
C ALA A 81 18.61 5.43 18.72
N PRO A 82 18.07 4.86 19.82
CA PRO A 82 18.78 4.78 21.08
C PRO A 82 20.07 3.98 20.90
N LYS A 83 21.20 4.52 21.37
CA LYS A 83 22.49 3.80 21.36
C LYS A 83 22.51 2.84 22.56
N TYR A 84 22.73 1.56 22.29
CA TYR A 84 22.92 0.49 23.28
C TYR A 84 24.40 0.14 23.43
#